data_AF-A0A149V5A1-F1
#
_entry.id   AF-A0A149V5A1-F1
#
_cell.length_a   1.000
_cell.length_b   1.000
_cell.length_c   1.000
_cell.angle_alpha   90.00
_cell.angle_beta   90.00
_cell.angle_gamma   90.00
#
_symmetry.space_group_name_H-M   'P 1'
#
loop_
_entity.id
_entity.type
_entity.pdbx_description
1 polymer ?
#
loop_
_entity_poly.entity_id
_entity_poly.type
_entity_poly.pdbx_seq_one_letter_code
_entity_poly.pdbx_strand_id
1 'polypeptide(L)' 'MHTSLFHDENVKAAMRKGLRIVGDVHGDLQAFRHAVATDRFIIQLGDLVDYGPDSAGVLRLMHDVMREGRGL' A
#
# COMPACT_ATOMS: atom_id res chain seq x y z
N MET A 1 22.49 -7.20 -16.18
CA MET A 1 21.09 -6.85 -15.85
C MET A 1 21.12 -5.88 -14.70
N HIS A 2 20.81 -4.61 -14.96
CA HIS A 2 20.83 -3.55 -13.95
C HIS A 2 19.38 -3.22 -13.59
N THR A 3 18.88 -3.81 -12.51
CA THR A 3 17.55 -3.52 -11.98
C THR A 3 17.64 -2.16 -11.29
N SER A 4 17.44 -1.11 -12.09
CA SER A 4 17.62 0.28 -11.67
C SER A 4 16.61 0.68 -10.58
N LEU A 5 17.18 1.29 -9.55
CA LEU A 5 16.64 1.84 -8.30
C LEU A 5 15.58 2.95 -8.48
N PHE A 6 14.63 2.86 -9.40
CA PHE A 6 13.54 3.84 -9.52
C PHE A 6 12.67 3.93 -8.26
N HIS A 7 12.65 2.89 -7.43
CA HIS A 7 11.94 2.90 -6.16
C HIS A 7 12.70 3.65 -5.07
N ASP A 8 14.03 3.73 -5.13
CA ASP A 8 14.83 4.13 -3.98
C ASP A 8 14.65 5.62 -3.63
N GLU A 9 14.61 6.51 -4.63
CA GLU A 9 14.39 7.94 -4.38
C GLU A 9 12.95 8.28 -4.00
N ASN A 10 11.96 7.61 -4.60
CA ASN A 10 10.56 7.79 -4.26
C ASN A 10 10.23 7.24 -2.87
N VAL A 11 10.78 6.08 -2.52
CA VAL A 11 10.68 5.48 -1.18
C VAL A 11 11.35 6.38 -0.16
N LYS A 12 12.59 6.83 -0.38
CA LYS A 12 13.26 7.79 0.53
C LYS A 12 12.45 9.07 0.71
N ALA A 13 11.88 9.61 -0.38
CA ALA A 13 11.06 10.82 -0.33
C ALA A 13 9.77 10.62 0.46
N ALA A 14 9.10 9.48 0.30
CA ALA A 14 7.89 9.13 1.04
C ALA A 14 8.19 8.78 2.51
N MET A 15 9.31 8.11 2.79
CA MET A 15 9.77 7.79 4.15
C MET A 15 10.07 9.05 4.97
N ARG A 16 10.46 10.17 4.35
CA ARG A 16 10.59 11.47 5.04
C ARG A 16 9.29 11.93 5.69
N LYS A 17 8.13 11.49 5.18
CA LYS A 17 6.80 11.80 5.73
C LYS A 17 6.37 10.81 6.82
N GLY A 18 7.20 9.79 7.11
CA GLY A 18 6.93 8.73 8.06
C GLY A 18 6.28 7.49 7.43
N LEU A 19 6.20 6.41 8.21
CA LEU A 19 5.65 5.13 7.79
C LEU A 19 4.22 4.94 8.31
N ARG A 20 3.35 4.34 7.51
CA ARG A 20 2.08 3.75 7.94
C ARG A 20 2.16 2.24 7.71
N ILE A 21 2.22 1.51 8.80
CA ILE A 21 2.15 0.05 8.77
C ILE A 21 0.68 -0.35 8.85
N VAL A 22 0.22 -1.14 7.90
CA VAL A 22 -1.16 -1.66 7.83
C VAL A 22 -1.06 -3.17 8.00
N GLY A 23 -1.85 -3.73 8.92
CA GLY A 23 -2.00 -5.16 9.08
C GLY A 23 -3.13 -5.71 8.20
N ASP A 24 -3.65 -6.86 8.61
CA ASP A 24 -4.66 -7.63 7.89
C ASP A 24 -5.89 -6.78 7.51
N VAL A 25 -6.30 -6.89 6.24
CA VAL A 25 -7.44 -6.15 5.67
C VAL A 25 -8.63 -7.07 5.40
N HIS A 26 -8.38 -8.34 5.07
CA HIS A 26 -9.40 -9.37 4.84
C HIS A 26 -10.55 -8.89 3.94
N GLY A 27 -10.22 -8.24 2.82
CA GLY A 27 -11.23 -7.76 1.85
C GLY A 27 -12.11 -6.59 2.30
N ASP A 28 -11.82 -5.93 3.43
CA ASP A 28 -12.50 -4.69 3.84
C ASP A 28 -11.92 -3.47 3.12
N LEU A 29 -12.51 -3.17 1.96
CA LEU A 29 -12.11 -2.06 1.14
C LEU A 29 -12.30 -0.68 1.81
N GLN A 30 -13.31 -0.50 2.65
CA GLN A 30 -13.56 0.81 3.25
C GLN A 30 -12.56 1.10 4.36
N ALA A 31 -12.28 0.11 5.21
CA ALA A 31 -11.20 0.21 6.18
C ALA A 31 -9.86 0.47 5.48
N PHE A 32 -9.57 -0.25 4.39
CA PHE A 32 -8.31 -0.06 3.66
C PHE A 32 -8.21 1.32 3.00
N ARG A 33 -9.30 1.85 2.41
CA ARG A 33 -9.34 3.23 1.90
C ARG A 33 -8.97 4.25 2.95
N HIS A 34 -9.49 4.10 4.17
CA HIS A 34 -9.14 4.98 5.27
C HIS A 34 -7.67 4.84 5.68
N ALA A 35 -7.15 3.60 5.70
CA ALA A 35 -5.76 3.33 6.05
C ALA A 35 -4.75 3.97 5.07
N VAL A 36 -5.06 3.97 3.77
CA VAL A 36 -4.18 4.49 2.71
C VAL A 36 -4.37 5.98 2.41
N ALA A 37 -5.38 6.62 3.00
CA ALA A 37 -5.64 8.07 2.91
C ALA A 37 -4.67 8.86 3.82
N THR A 38 -3.39 8.79 3.50
CA THR A 38 -2.30 9.41 4.26
C THR A 38 -1.16 9.78 3.31
N ASP A 39 -0.37 10.79 3.70
CA ASP A 39 0.85 11.17 2.99
C ASP A 39 2.07 10.33 3.37
N ARG A 40 1.88 9.26 4.15
CA ARG A 40 2.95 8.40 4.66
C ARG A 40 3.26 7.30 3.65
N PHE A 41 4.48 6.78 3.67
CA PHE A 41 4.80 5.58 2.93
C PHE A 41 4.12 4.37 3.58
N ILE A 42 3.38 3.59 2.79
CA ILE A 42 2.55 2.49 3.26
C ILE A 42 3.35 1.19 3.18
N ILE A 43 3.34 0.42 4.27
CA ILE A 43 3.83 -0.95 4.28
C ILE A 43 2.64 -1.83 4.65
N GLN A 44 2.20 -2.66 3.70
CA GLN A 44 1.20 -3.68 3.95
C GLN A 44 1.87 -4.98 4.40
N LEU A 45 1.49 -5.49 5.57
CA LEU A 45 2.07 -6.70 6.16
C LEU A 45 1.52 -8.01 5.56
N GLY A 46 0.34 -7.98 4.94
CA GLY A 46 -0.25 -9.16 4.31
C GLY A 46 -1.76 -9.20 4.40
N ASP A 47 -2.33 -10.36 4.11
CA ASP A 47 -3.74 -10.69 4.29
C ASP A 47 -4.74 -9.63 3.79
N LEU A 48 -4.50 -9.20 2.53
CA LEU A 48 -5.34 -8.22 1.85
C LEU A 48 -6.72 -8.79 1.50
N VAL A 49 -6.76 -10.09 1.25
CA VAL A 49 -7.92 -10.79 0.70
C VAL A 49 -8.26 -11.93 1.64
N ASP A 50 -9.53 -12.05 1.99
CA ASP A 50 -10.16 -13.27 2.51
C ASP A 50 -11.53 -12.92 3.07
N TYR A 51 -12.59 -13.63 2.64
CA TYR A 51 -13.99 -13.56 3.14
C TYR A 51 -14.68 -12.19 3.22
N GLY A 52 -13.98 -11.08 2.98
CA GLY A 52 -14.51 -9.73 3.03
C GLY A 52 -15.40 -9.37 1.83
N PRO A 53 -16.13 -8.25 1.94
CA PRO A 53 -17.14 -7.87 0.96
C PRO A 53 -16.55 -7.45 -0.39
N ASP A 54 -15.28 -7.04 -0.47
CA ASP A 54 -14.65 -6.61 -1.74
C ASP A 54 -13.11 -6.83 -1.79
N SER A 55 -12.69 -8.10 -1.79
CA SER A 55 -11.27 -8.47 -1.98
C SER A 55 -10.66 -7.94 -3.27
N ALA A 56 -11.44 -7.89 -4.37
CA ALA A 56 -10.94 -7.40 -5.65
C ALA A 56 -10.67 -5.89 -5.62
N GLY A 57 -11.51 -5.12 -4.94
CA GLY A 57 -11.32 -3.70 -4.75
C GLY A 57 -10.12 -3.39 -3.85
N VAL A 58 -9.88 -4.20 -2.82
CA VAL A 58 -8.67 -4.08 -1.98
C VAL A 58 -7.40 -4.28 -2.81
N LEU A 59 -7.35 -5.33 -3.63
CA LEU A 59 -6.19 -5.59 -4.50
C LEU A 59 -5.97 -4.46 -5.52
N ARG A 60 -7.03 -3.93 -6.13
CA ARG A 60 -6.90 -2.78 -7.05
C ARG A 60 -6.34 -1.56 -6.33
N LEU A 61 -6.84 -1.27 -5.13
CA LEU A 61 -6.36 -0.15 -4.34
C LEU A 61 -4.88 -0.30 -3.96
N MET A 62 -4.44 -1.50 -3.57
CA MET A 62 -3.04 -1.75 -3.28
C MET A 62 -2.17 -1.60 -4.53
N HIS A 63 -2.63 -2.11 -5.68
CA HIS A 63 -1.91 -1.95 -6.94
C HIS A 63 -1.75 -0.47 -7.32
N ASP A 64 -2.77 0.37 -7.09
CA ASP A 64 -2.65 1.82 -7.30
C ASP A 64 -1.64 2.48 -6.35
N VAL A 65 -1.64 2.11 -5.06
CA VAL A 65 -0.64 2.57 -4.08
C VAL A 65 0.79 2.24 -4.55
N MET A 66 1.01 1.01 -5.04
CA MET A 66 2.32 0.58 -5.55
C MET A 66 2.69 1.32 -6.84
N ARG A 67 1.76 1.46 -7.78
CA ARG A 67 1.98 2.15 -9.06
C ARG A 67 2.27 3.64 -8.87
N GLU A 68 1.74 4.25 -7.82
CA GLU A 68 2.04 5.62 -7.41
C GLU A 68 3.35 5.74 -6.62
N GLY A 69 4.02 4.63 -6.30
CA GLY A 69 5.24 4.62 -5.50
C GLY A 69 5.03 5.05 -4.05
N ARG A 70 3.80 4.95 -3.54
CA ARG A 70 3.43 5.37 -2.17
C ARG A 70 3.47 4.25 -1.15
N GLY A 71 3.67 3.00 -1.58
CA GLY A 71 3.76 1.87 -0.67
C GLY A 71 4.16 0.56 -1.34
N LEU A 72 4.32 -0.47 -0.52
CA LEU A 72 4.64 -1.84 -0.91
C LEU A 72 3.89 -2.86 -0.04
#